data_AF-W7QS56-F1
#
_entry.id   AF-W7QS56-F1
#
_cell.length_a   1.000
_cell.length_b   1.000
_cell.length_c   1.000
_cell.angle_alpha   90.00
_cell.angle_beta   90.00
_cell.angle_gamma   90.00
#
_symmetry.space_group_name_H-M   'P 1'
#
loop_
_entity.id
_entity.type
_entity.pdbx_description
1 polymer ?
#
loop_
_entity_poly.entity_id
_entity_poly.type
_entity_poly.pdbx_seq_one_letter_code
_entity_poly.pdbx_strand_id
1 'polypeptide(L)'
;MKGNEPNIYFASLCEVRMGLQTVTTPENLRWLNFSARKKFFQFFYSPRGDKMSLPIGYVVWAEVCRENVERLLHTGILPYYPFEWNEGKICLVLDVAFVDGLTSWNRRALKQFLASKACFAFKKGSKTRVYKRKFGQFRKLTMDTNYKFKSGS
;
A
#
# COMPACT_ATOMS: atom_id res chain seq x y z
N MET A 1 0.70 28.51 -9.43
CA MET A 1 1.31 27.76 -8.31
C MET A 1 1.03 26.24 -8.42
N LYS A 2 1.56 25.54 -9.44
CA LYS A 2 1.34 24.09 -9.64
C LYS A 2 2.47 23.19 -9.11
N GLY A 3 3.43 23.75 -8.35
CA GLY A 3 4.67 23.05 -7.95
C GLY A 3 4.68 22.43 -6.55
N ASN A 4 3.70 22.72 -5.68
CA ASN A 4 3.76 22.34 -4.25
C ASN A 4 2.89 21.14 -3.84
N GLU A 5 2.02 20.62 -4.73
CA GLU A 5 1.09 19.52 -4.35
C GLU A 5 1.79 18.26 -3.81
N PRO A 6 2.88 17.75 -4.42
CA PRO A 6 3.58 16.58 -3.88
C PRO A 6 4.15 16.80 -2.48
N ASN A 7 4.63 18.01 -2.22
CA ASN A 7 5.21 18.38 -0.93
C ASN A 7 4.13 18.43 0.16
N ILE A 8 2.92 18.91 -0.18
CA ILE A 8 1.78 18.92 0.75
C ILE A 8 1.39 17.49 1.12
N TYR A 9 1.22 16.59 0.14
CA TYR A 9 0.83 15.20 0.44
C TYR A 9 1.88 14.45 1.24
N PHE A 10 3.17 14.64 0.92
CA PHE A 10 4.25 14.05 1.70
C PHE A 10 4.24 14.57 3.14
N ALA A 11 4.10 15.89 3.34
CA ALA A 11 4.01 16.49 4.66
C ALA A 11 2.81 15.94 5.45
N SER A 12 1.62 15.83 4.85
CA SER A 12 0.44 15.26 5.50
C SER A 12 0.63 13.78 5.88
N LEU A 13 1.28 12.98 5.01
CA LEU A 13 1.60 11.59 5.36
C LEU A 13 2.55 11.52 6.56
N CYS A 14 3.57 12.37 6.59
CA CYS A 14 4.50 12.47 7.72
C CYS A 14 3.80 12.92 9.01
N GLU A 15 2.90 13.89 8.93
CA GLU A 15 2.14 14.40 10.08
C GLU A 15 1.25 13.32 10.70
N VAL A 16 0.49 12.59 9.88
CA VAL A 16 -0.32 11.44 10.35
C VAL A 16 0.59 10.37 10.96
N ARG A 17 1.69 10.03 10.28
CA ARG A 17 2.64 9.01 10.76
C ARG A 17 3.26 9.38 12.11
N MET A 18 3.58 10.66 12.30
CA MET A 18 4.08 11.23 13.55
C MET A 18 3.03 11.15 14.66
N GLY A 19 1.78 11.56 14.38
CA GLY A 19 0.68 11.45 15.33
C GLY A 19 0.39 10.00 15.76
N LEU A 20 0.61 9.04 14.86
CA LEU A 20 0.51 7.60 15.14
C LEU A 20 1.75 7.00 15.83
N GLN A 21 2.81 7.78 16.04
CA GLN A 21 4.06 7.36 16.69
C GLN A 21 4.70 6.10 16.08
N THR A 22 4.54 5.88 14.78
CA THR A 22 5.09 4.69 14.13
C THR A 22 6.61 4.83 13.89
N VAL A 23 7.35 3.72 14.07
CA VAL A 23 8.80 3.66 13.79
C VAL A 23 9.06 4.07 12.35
N THR A 24 9.87 5.09 12.13
CA THR A 24 10.12 5.66 10.80
C THR A 24 11.56 5.42 10.37
N THR A 25 11.73 4.65 9.29
CA THR A 25 13.03 4.43 8.66
C THR A 25 13.21 5.30 7.41
N PRO A 26 14.45 5.47 6.90
CA PRO A 26 14.67 6.14 5.62
C PRO A 26 13.91 5.51 4.45
N GLU A 27 13.70 4.19 4.50
CA GLU A 27 12.95 3.46 3.49
C GLU A 27 11.46 3.84 3.54
N ASN A 28 10.87 3.96 4.74
CA ASN A 28 9.49 4.44 4.88
C ASN A 28 9.33 5.85 4.30
N LEU A 29 10.23 6.78 4.63
CA LEU A 29 10.18 8.15 4.09
C LEU A 29 10.26 8.18 2.57
N ARG A 30 11.11 7.31 1.99
CA ARG A 30 11.20 7.17 0.53
C ARG A 30 9.87 6.73 -0.07
N TRP A 31 9.23 5.71 0.51
CA TRP A 31 7.94 5.22 0.04
C TRP A 31 6.85 6.29 0.13
N LEU A 32 6.77 7.01 1.25
CA LEU A 32 5.83 8.12 1.43
C LEU A 32 6.04 9.20 0.36
N ASN A 33 7.29 9.60 0.10
CA ASN A 33 7.62 10.62 -0.89
C ASN A 33 7.23 10.17 -2.31
N PHE A 34 7.56 8.95 -2.71
CA PHE A 34 7.22 8.45 -4.04
C PHE A 34 5.72 8.28 -4.23
N SER A 35 5.03 7.76 -3.22
CA SER A 35 3.57 7.64 -3.23
C SER A 35 2.89 9.01 -3.26
N ALA A 36 3.38 10.01 -2.52
CA ALA A 36 2.88 11.38 -2.58
C ALA A 36 3.03 11.98 -3.99
N ARG A 37 4.22 11.87 -4.58
CA ARG A 37 4.52 12.38 -5.94
C ARG A 37 3.66 11.72 -7.03
N LYS A 38 3.38 10.43 -6.89
CA LYS A 38 2.59 9.65 -7.86
C LYS A 38 1.10 9.56 -7.51
N LYS A 39 0.68 10.19 -6.40
CA LYS A 39 -0.69 10.12 -5.86
C LYS A 39 -1.17 8.67 -5.59
N PHE A 40 -0.25 7.81 -5.14
CA PHE A 40 -0.52 6.42 -4.72
C PHE A 40 -0.57 6.28 -3.21
N PHE A 41 -1.50 7.00 -2.62
CA PHE A 41 -1.82 6.94 -1.20
C PHE A 41 -3.32 7.15 -1.00
N GLN A 42 -3.82 6.74 0.16
CA GLN A 42 -5.18 7.03 0.59
C GLN A 42 -5.17 7.26 2.11
N PHE A 43 -5.76 8.37 2.53
CA PHE A 43 -6.08 8.63 3.93
C PHE A 43 -7.39 7.95 4.31
N PHE A 44 -7.47 7.50 5.56
CA PHE A 44 -8.69 6.96 6.17
C PHE A 44 -9.17 7.90 7.26
N TYR A 45 -10.48 8.09 7.35
CA TYR A 45 -11.11 9.04 8.28
C TYR A 45 -12.08 8.32 9.21
N SER A 46 -12.31 8.93 10.38
CA SER A 46 -13.21 8.41 11.41
C SER A 46 -14.66 8.33 10.92
N PRO A 47 -15.43 7.31 11.35
CA PRO A 47 -16.86 7.23 11.03
C PRO A 47 -17.69 8.36 11.62
N ARG A 48 -17.19 9.04 12.66
CA ARG A 48 -17.96 10.05 13.40
C ARG A 48 -18.05 11.41 12.72
N GLY A 49 -17.37 11.61 11.58
CA GLY A 49 -17.44 12.82 10.74
C GLY A 49 -16.85 14.04 11.44
N ASP A 50 -15.78 14.63 10.93
CA ASP A 50 -15.91 15.55 9.80
C ASP A 50 -14.85 15.27 8.73
N LYS A 51 -15.08 15.61 7.45
CA LYS A 51 -13.98 15.53 6.44
C LYS A 51 -12.89 16.59 6.69
N MET A 52 -13.15 17.51 7.63
CA MET A 52 -12.16 18.39 8.25
C MET A 52 -11.41 17.75 9.43
N SER A 53 -11.75 16.52 9.84
CA SER A 53 -11.05 15.82 10.93
C SER A 53 -9.73 15.22 10.47
N LEU A 54 -8.77 15.15 11.39
CA LEU A 54 -7.46 14.55 11.17
C LEU A 54 -7.62 13.10 10.67
N PRO A 55 -6.86 12.67 9.64
CA PRO A 55 -6.85 11.29 9.21
C PRO A 55 -6.52 10.34 10.36
N ILE A 56 -7.28 9.24 10.47
CA ILE A 56 -7.07 8.19 11.47
C ILE A 56 -6.14 7.08 10.97
N GLY A 57 -5.60 7.24 9.77
CA GLY A 57 -4.72 6.27 9.15
C GLY A 57 -4.47 6.56 7.69
N TYR A 58 -3.58 5.78 7.08
CA TYR A 58 -3.30 5.83 5.65
C TYR A 58 -2.85 4.46 5.12
N VAL A 59 -2.86 4.36 3.80
CA VAL A 59 -2.15 3.33 3.03
C VAL A 59 -1.34 4.00 1.92
N VAL A 60 -0.13 3.52 1.71
CA VAL A 60 0.68 3.86 0.53
C VAL A 60 1.00 2.60 -0.27
N TRP A 61 0.99 2.73 -1.59
CA TRP A 61 1.28 1.64 -2.49
C TRP A 61 2.08 2.10 -3.71
N ALA A 62 2.56 1.12 -4.48
CA ALA A 62 3.06 1.26 -5.83
C ALA A 62 2.21 0.41 -6.78
N GLU A 63 2.05 0.83 -8.04
CA GLU A 63 1.45 0.01 -9.10
C GLU A 63 2.56 -0.62 -9.93
N VAL A 64 2.85 -1.88 -9.64
CA VAL A 64 4.02 -2.60 -10.19
C VAL A 64 3.61 -3.62 -11.25
N CYS A 65 4.54 -3.98 -12.13
CA CYS A 65 4.35 -5.05 -13.09
C CYS A 65 4.62 -6.42 -12.45
N ARG A 66 4.48 -7.48 -13.25
CA ARG A 66 4.65 -8.85 -12.77
C ARG A 66 6.09 -9.12 -12.38
N GLU A 67 7.02 -8.58 -13.15
CA GLU A 67 8.47 -8.73 -13.01
C GLU A 67 8.95 -8.18 -11.67
N ASN A 68 8.44 -7.01 -11.22
CA ASN A 68 8.80 -6.50 -9.89
C ASN A 68 8.28 -7.43 -8.77
N VAL A 69 7.09 -8.02 -8.94
CA VAL A 69 6.51 -8.94 -7.95
C VAL A 69 7.29 -10.26 -7.91
N GLU A 70 7.70 -10.78 -9.06
CA GLU A 70 8.59 -11.94 -9.15
C GLU A 70 9.91 -11.65 -8.46
N ARG A 71 10.58 -10.52 -8.79
CA ARG A 71 11.79 -10.07 -8.08
C ARG A 71 11.59 -10.02 -6.58
N LEU A 72 10.48 -9.43 -6.11
CA LEU A 72 10.14 -9.34 -4.69
C LEU A 72 9.92 -10.72 -4.05
N LEU A 73 9.34 -11.69 -4.76
CA LEU A 73 9.15 -13.06 -4.28
C LEU A 73 10.48 -13.81 -4.15
N HIS A 74 11.42 -13.58 -5.07
CA HIS A 74 12.74 -14.23 -5.08
C HIS A 74 13.74 -13.63 -4.10
N THR A 75 13.80 -12.30 -4.06
CA THR A 75 14.86 -11.57 -3.36
C THR A 75 14.38 -10.92 -2.07
N GLY A 76 13.06 -10.77 -1.90
CA GLY A 76 12.49 -9.97 -0.82
C GLY A 76 12.71 -8.46 -0.97
N ILE A 77 13.30 -8.00 -2.07
CA ILE A 77 13.61 -6.60 -2.33
C ILE A 77 12.38 -5.87 -2.86
N LEU A 78 12.00 -4.80 -2.18
CA LEU A 78 10.91 -3.90 -2.56
C LEU A 78 11.40 -2.90 -3.63
N PRO A 79 10.48 -2.27 -4.39
CA PRO A 79 10.85 -1.19 -5.30
C PRO A 79 11.63 -0.09 -4.58
N TYR A 80 12.73 0.35 -5.21
CA TYR A 80 13.68 1.30 -4.64
C TYR A 80 13.69 2.61 -5.40
N TYR A 81 13.40 2.60 -6.70
CA TYR A 81 13.50 3.77 -7.56
C TYR A 81 12.13 4.37 -7.90
N PRO A 82 12.03 5.70 -8.13
CA PRO A 82 10.74 6.36 -8.40
C PRO A 82 10.02 5.89 -9.67
N PHE A 83 10.76 5.39 -10.67
CA PHE A 83 10.16 4.95 -11.93
C PHE A 83 9.36 3.65 -11.73
N GLU A 84 9.76 2.80 -10.77
CA GLU A 84 9.11 1.54 -10.44
C GLU A 84 7.70 1.70 -9.82
N TRP A 85 7.33 2.93 -9.44
CA TRP A 85 6.08 3.18 -8.72
C TRP A 85 4.81 3.03 -9.57
N ASN A 86 4.92 3.10 -10.91
CA ASN A 86 3.79 3.10 -11.85
C ASN A 86 4.08 2.26 -13.12
N GLU A 87 4.69 1.10 -12.95
CA GLU A 87 5.09 0.22 -14.07
C GLU A 87 4.01 -0.81 -14.47
N GLY A 88 2.97 -1.00 -13.65
CA GLY A 88 1.97 -2.02 -13.94
C GLY A 88 0.62 -1.81 -13.25
N LYS A 89 -0.05 -2.92 -12.96
CA LYS A 89 -1.44 -2.94 -12.43
C LYS A 89 -1.58 -3.69 -11.12
N ILE A 90 -0.47 -4.20 -10.56
CA ILE A 90 -0.48 -4.91 -9.28
C ILE A 90 -0.27 -3.88 -8.17
N CYS A 91 -1.24 -3.74 -7.28
CA CYS A 91 -1.13 -2.86 -6.12
C CYS A 91 -0.18 -3.48 -5.09
N LEU A 92 1.08 -3.05 -5.06
CA LEU A 92 2.02 -3.44 -4.02
C LEU A 92 1.87 -2.51 -2.83
N VAL A 93 1.22 -2.98 -1.76
CA VAL A 93 1.08 -2.25 -0.49
C VAL A 93 2.41 -2.25 0.23
N LEU A 94 2.91 -1.05 0.55
CA LEU A 94 4.23 -0.84 1.13
C LEU A 94 4.17 -0.50 2.60
N ASP A 95 3.25 0.39 2.97
CA ASP A 95 3.08 0.84 4.35
C ASP A 95 1.60 1.17 4.62
N VAL A 96 1.16 0.81 5.82
CA VAL A 96 -0.21 0.97 6.31
C VAL A 96 -0.13 1.30 7.78
N ALA A 97 -0.72 2.42 8.18
CA ALA A 97 -0.78 2.84 9.57
C ALA A 97 -2.19 3.29 9.91
N PHE A 98 -2.64 2.97 11.12
CA PHE A 98 -3.92 3.38 11.65
C PHE A 98 -3.78 3.72 13.13
N VAL A 99 -4.67 4.56 13.64
CA VAL A 99 -4.83 4.79 15.07
C VAL A 99 -5.41 3.55 15.74
N ASP A 100 -4.92 3.26 16.94
CA ASP A 100 -5.40 2.16 17.77
C ASP A 100 -6.81 2.42 18.33
N GLY A 101 -7.45 1.37 18.84
CA GLY A 101 -8.81 1.45 19.42
C GLY A 101 -9.96 1.38 18.41
N LEU A 102 -9.68 1.44 17.10
CA LEU A 102 -10.69 1.39 16.02
C LEU A 102 -10.57 0.15 15.11
N THR A 103 -10.06 -0.97 15.62
CA THR A 103 -9.69 -2.17 14.83
C THR A 103 -10.75 -2.64 13.82
N SER A 104 -12.01 -2.74 14.24
CA SER A 104 -13.12 -3.18 13.37
C SER A 104 -13.35 -2.22 12.20
N TRP A 105 -13.23 -0.91 12.45
CA TRP A 105 -13.35 0.12 11.43
C TRP A 105 -12.14 0.13 10.50
N ASN A 106 -10.92 0.14 11.05
CA ASN A 106 -9.67 0.12 10.31
C ASN A 106 -9.63 -1.07 9.34
N ARG A 107 -10.00 -2.26 9.82
CA ARG A 107 -10.09 -3.46 8.99
C ARG A 107 -11.13 -3.32 7.88
N ARG A 108 -12.29 -2.70 8.15
CA ARG A 108 -13.32 -2.47 7.13
C ARG A 108 -12.85 -1.50 6.07
N ALA A 109 -12.27 -0.38 6.47
CA ALA A 109 -11.75 0.65 5.58
C ALA A 109 -10.62 0.11 4.68
N LEU A 110 -9.65 -0.61 5.26
CA LEU A 110 -8.60 -1.26 4.49
C LEU A 110 -9.15 -2.33 3.54
N LYS A 111 -10.14 -3.12 3.97
CA LYS A 111 -10.80 -4.09 3.07
C LYS A 111 -11.50 -3.42 1.91
N GLN A 112 -12.16 -2.28 2.10
CA GLN A 112 -12.80 -1.52 1.03
C GLN A 112 -11.76 -1.01 0.02
N PHE A 113 -10.64 -0.46 0.51
CA PHE A 113 -9.51 -0.09 -0.34
C PHE A 113 -9.01 -1.29 -1.15
N LEU A 114 -8.71 -2.41 -0.50
CA LEU A 114 -8.22 -3.61 -1.19
C LEU A 114 -9.24 -4.17 -2.18
N ALA A 115 -10.54 -4.12 -1.87
CA ALA A 115 -11.62 -4.57 -2.74
C ALA A 115 -11.72 -3.78 -4.06
N SER A 116 -11.25 -2.54 -4.08
CA SER A 116 -11.14 -1.73 -5.30
C SER A 116 -10.03 -2.21 -6.25
N LYS A 117 -9.10 -3.05 -5.77
CA LYS A 117 -7.94 -3.51 -6.55
C LYS A 117 -8.19 -4.88 -7.15
N ALA A 118 -7.82 -5.05 -8.42
CA ALA A 118 -7.94 -6.34 -9.11
C ALA A 118 -6.91 -7.38 -8.60
N CYS A 119 -5.71 -6.90 -8.28
CA CYS A 119 -4.60 -7.70 -7.75
C CYS A 119 -3.81 -6.83 -6.77
N PHE A 120 -3.40 -7.40 -5.65
CA PHE A 120 -2.53 -6.73 -4.70
C PHE A 120 -1.49 -7.67 -4.11
N ALA A 121 -0.33 -7.10 -3.77
CA ALA A 121 0.76 -7.77 -3.11
C ALA A 121 1.17 -7.01 -1.85
N PHE A 122 1.74 -7.69 -0.88
CA PHE A 122 2.36 -7.05 0.29
C PHE A 122 3.40 -7.97 0.92
N LYS A 123 4.36 -7.37 1.62
CA LYS A 123 5.37 -8.10 2.39
C LYS A 123 4.91 -8.22 3.84
N LYS A 124 4.98 -9.43 4.41
CA LYS A 124 4.74 -9.70 5.83
C LYS A 124 5.92 -10.48 6.40
N GLY A 125 6.79 -9.78 7.14
CA GLY A 125 8.08 -10.32 7.54
C GLY A 125 8.95 -10.63 6.31
N SER A 126 9.50 -11.84 6.24
CA SER A 126 10.25 -12.32 5.06
C SER A 126 9.39 -12.83 3.92
N LYS A 127 8.06 -12.94 4.10
CA LYS A 127 7.16 -13.56 3.12
C LYS A 127 6.39 -12.51 2.33
N THR A 128 6.46 -12.61 1.01
CA THR A 128 5.59 -11.86 0.10
C THR A 128 4.28 -12.62 -0.12
N ARG A 129 3.16 -11.91 -0.10
CA ARG A 129 1.84 -12.48 -0.37
C ARG A 129 1.21 -11.74 -1.53
N VAL A 130 0.61 -12.48 -2.45
CA VAL A 130 -0.08 -11.94 -3.62
C VAL A 130 -1.50 -12.48 -3.64
N TYR A 131 -2.46 -11.59 -3.90
CA TYR A 131 -3.88 -11.90 -3.95
C TYR A 131 -4.48 -11.34 -5.24
N LYS A 132 -5.32 -12.15 -5.89
CA LYS A 132 -6.07 -11.75 -7.08
C LYS A 132 -7.55 -11.91 -6.84
N ARG A 133 -8.35 -10.97 -7.35
CA ARG A 133 -9.81 -11.06 -7.30
C ARG A 133 -10.30 -12.09 -8.31
N LYS A 134 -11.09 -13.07 -7.87
CA LYS A 134 -11.74 -14.11 -8.67
C LYS A 134 -13.15 -14.35 -8.11
N PHE A 135 -14.17 -14.22 -8.97
CA PHE A 135 -15.59 -14.37 -8.59
C PHE A 135 -16.00 -13.58 -7.33
N GLY A 136 -15.60 -12.31 -7.25
CA GLY A 136 -15.91 -11.44 -6.12
C GLY A 136 -15.08 -11.67 -4.85
N GLN A 137 -14.28 -12.75 -4.77
CA GLN A 137 -13.42 -13.07 -3.63
C GLN A 137 -11.94 -12.87 -3.95
N PHE A 138 -11.11 -12.60 -2.94
CA PHE A 138 -9.66 -12.62 -3.09
C PHE A 138 -9.12 -14.01 -2.85
N ARG A 139 -8.39 -14.54 -3.83
CA ARG A 139 -7.67 -15.81 -3.74
C ARG A 139 -6.18 -15.52 -3.66
N LYS A 140 -5.51 -16.18 -2.72
CA LYS A 140 -4.05 -16.14 -2.63
C LYS A 140 -3.48 -16.80 -3.88
N LEU A 141 -2.55 -16.13 -4.55
CA LEU A 141 -1.79 -16.73 -5.64
C LEU A 141 -0.58 -17.45 -5.04
N THR A 142 -0.38 -18.68 -5.48
CA THR A 142 0.85 -19.44 -5.26
C THR A 142 1.66 -19.40 -6.55
N MET A 143 2.97 -19.21 -6.44
CA MET A 143 3.84 -19.45 -7.58
C MET A 143 4.04 -20.95 -7.72
N ASP A 144 3.98 -21.45 -8.96
CA ASP A 144 4.48 -22.78 -9.24
C ASP A 144 6.00 -22.76 -9.45
N THR A 145 6.58 -23.94 -9.66
CA THR A 145 8.02 -24.14 -9.94
C THR A 145 8.50 -23.43 -11.20
N ASN A 146 7.59 -23.00 -12.08
CA ASN A 146 7.87 -22.23 -13.29
C ASN A 146 7.55 -20.74 -13.12
N TYR A 147 7.35 -20.29 -11.88
CA TYR A 147 7.11 -18.90 -11.53
C TYR A 147 5.89 -18.29 -12.25
N LYS A 148 4.91 -19.13 -12.57
CA LYS A 148 3.60 -18.69 -13.02
C LYS A 148 2.66 -18.64 -11.83
N PHE A 149 1.89 -17.56 -11.74
CA PHE A 149 0.84 -17.46 -10.73
C PHE A 149 -0.24 -18.51 -11.02
N LYS A 150 -0.42 -19.43 -10.07
CA LYS A 150 -1.58 -20.32 -10.01
C LYS A 150 -2.53 -19.83 -8.90
N SER A 151 -3.82 -19.99 -9.14
CA SER A 151 -4.80 -19.83 -8.05
C SER A 151 -4.57 -20.96 -7.06
N GLY A 152 -4.29 -20.63 -5.79
CA GLY A 152 -4.22 -21.62 -4.74
C GLY A 152 -5.58 -22.32 -4.60
N SER A 153 -5.56 -23.65 -4.67
CA SER A 153 -6.69 -24.55 -4.40
C SER A 153 -7.20 -24.35 -2.98
#